data_AF-A0A165UNQ0-F1
#
_entry.id   AF-A0A165UNQ0-F1
#
_cell.length_a   1.000
_cell.length_b   1.000
_cell.length_c   1.000
_cell.angle_alpha   90.00
_cell.angle_beta   90.00
_cell.angle_gamma   90.00
#
_symmetry.space_group_name_H-M   'P 1'
#
loop_
_entity.id
_entity.type
_entity.pdbx_description
1 polymer ?
#
loop_
_entity_poly.entity_id
_entity_poly.type
_entity_poly.pdbx_seq_one_letter_code
_entity_poly.pdbx_strand_id
1 'polypeptide(L)'
;MIASDMDPKLTEYGLMLAEYTNTPVQGRDMFPGAGSDHMHWGATGYPAACATKVYTKTLGDPYMHTANDKIDLPNGEFGIEHTRDLSRLAVAFAVELGGWA
;
A
#
# COMPACT_ATOMS: atom_id res chain seq x y z
N MET A 1 1.30 -1.54 5.02
CA MET A 1 0.22 -0.54 5.21
C MET A 1 0.80 0.72 5.80
N ILE A 2 0.33 1.89 5.38
CA ILE A 2 0.65 3.18 6.01
C ILE A 2 -0.18 3.32 7.29
N ALA A 3 0.46 3.64 8.41
CA ALA A 3 -0.21 3.73 9.72
C ALA A 3 -0.49 5.18 10.18
N SER A 4 0.27 6.15 9.69
CA SER A 4 0.05 7.57 9.96
C SER A 4 -0.99 8.17 9.02
N ASP A 5 -1.81 9.12 9.49
CA ASP A 5 -2.85 9.82 8.70
C ASP A 5 -3.92 8.91 8.05
N MET A 6 -4.04 7.64 8.49
CA MET A 6 -5.03 6.66 8.02
C MET A 6 -6.06 6.34 9.11
N ASP A 7 -7.16 5.68 8.72
CA ASP A 7 -8.04 5.05 9.70
C ASP A 7 -7.32 3.86 10.36
N PRO A 8 -7.17 3.84 11.71
CA PRO A 8 -6.41 2.81 12.39
C PRO A 8 -7.06 1.43 12.30
N LYS A 9 -8.39 1.34 12.32
CA LYS A 9 -9.11 0.07 12.26
C LYS A 9 -9.03 -0.55 10.87
N LEU A 10 -9.21 0.27 9.83
CA LEU A 10 -9.13 -0.19 8.44
C LEU A 10 -7.70 -0.56 8.05
N THR A 11 -6.71 0.15 8.62
CA THR A 11 -5.29 -0.21 8.49
C THR A 11 -4.98 -1.55 9.14
N GLU A 12 -5.43 -1.77 10.38
CA GLU A 12 -5.26 -3.06 11.08
C GLU A 12 -5.94 -4.20 10.31
N TYR A 13 -7.15 -3.95 9.80
CA TYR A 13 -7.86 -4.92 8.98
C TYR A 13 -7.09 -5.30 7.71
N GLY A 14 -6.54 -4.32 6.99
CA GLY A 14 -5.68 -4.60 5.84
C GLY A 14 -4.39 -5.34 6.20
N LEU A 15 -3.86 -5.19 7.42
CA LEU A 15 -2.74 -5.99 7.91
C LEU A 15 -3.15 -7.45 8.18
N MET A 16 -4.36 -7.69 8.69
CA MET A 16 -4.88 -9.05 8.87
C MET A 16 -5.04 -9.77 7.52
N LEU A 17 -5.61 -9.08 6.53
CA LEU A 17 -5.80 -9.61 5.17
C LEU A 17 -4.48 -9.87 4.41
N ALA A 18 -3.33 -9.44 4.95
CA ALA A 18 -2.04 -9.79 4.37
C ALA A 18 -1.77 -11.31 4.39
N GLU A 19 -2.52 -12.09 5.18
CA GLU A 19 -2.47 -13.56 5.15
C GLU A 19 -2.76 -14.17 3.78
N TYR A 20 -3.48 -13.46 2.90
CA TYR A 20 -3.76 -13.86 1.51
C TYR A 20 -2.61 -13.57 0.53
N THR A 21 -1.47 -13.09 1.03
CA THR A 21 -0.29 -12.72 0.23
C THR A 21 0.93 -13.54 0.66
N ASN A 22 1.93 -13.66 -0.23
CA ASN A 22 3.19 -14.33 0.11
C ASN A 22 4.25 -13.37 0.68
N THR A 23 4.00 -12.06 0.57
CA THR A 23 4.94 -11.02 0.97
C THR A 23 4.60 -10.51 2.37
N PRO A 24 5.56 -10.46 3.31
CA PRO A 24 5.30 -9.87 4.62
C PRO A 24 4.85 -8.42 4.51
N VAL A 25 3.65 -8.12 5.00
CA VAL A 25 3.12 -6.75 5.10
C VAL A 25 3.31 -6.26 6.52
N GLN A 26 3.75 -5.01 6.66
CA GLN A 26 3.92 -4.38 7.97
C GLN A 26 3.26 -3.00 8.01
N GLY A 27 2.82 -2.59 9.20
CA GLY A 27 2.44 -1.21 9.49
C GLY A 27 3.68 -0.33 9.59
N ARG A 28 3.67 0.82 8.92
CA ARG A 28 4.76 1.80 8.95
C ARG A 28 4.22 3.22 8.90
N ASP A 29 4.81 4.10 9.69
CA ASP A 29 4.48 5.53 9.67
C ASP A 29 5.11 6.24 8.47
N MET A 30 4.36 7.11 7.82
CA MET A 30 4.87 8.05 6.84
C MET A 30 5.07 9.44 7.44
N PHE A 31 5.68 10.32 6.66
CA PHE A 31 5.70 11.74 6.98
C PHE A 31 4.29 12.34 6.80
N PRO A 32 3.89 13.34 7.62
CA PRO A 32 2.62 14.03 7.44
C PRO A 32 2.52 14.62 6.03
N GLY A 33 1.35 14.53 5.41
CA GLY A 33 1.19 15.07 4.05
C GLY A 33 1.85 14.23 2.95
N ALA A 34 1.95 12.90 3.13
CA ALA A 34 2.59 11.99 2.18
C ALA A 34 2.00 11.98 0.75
N GLY A 35 0.86 12.65 0.54
CA GLY A 35 0.53 13.23 -0.76
C GLY A 35 -0.08 12.28 -1.78
N SER A 36 -0.76 11.23 -1.35
CA SER A 36 -1.54 10.34 -2.23
C SER A 36 -3.04 10.39 -1.89
N ASP A 37 -3.87 9.84 -2.77
CA ASP A 37 -5.32 10.07 -2.82
C ASP A 37 -6.07 9.66 -1.55
N HIS A 38 -5.55 8.66 -0.83
CA HIS A 38 -6.11 8.21 0.45
C HIS A 38 -6.25 9.36 1.48
N MET A 39 -5.39 10.38 1.42
CA MET A 39 -5.45 11.53 2.33
C MET A 39 -6.71 12.37 2.10
N HIS A 40 -7.20 12.44 0.86
CA HIS A 40 -8.40 13.21 0.54
C HIS A 40 -9.66 12.57 1.15
N TRP A 41 -9.73 11.24 1.13
CA TRP A 41 -10.79 10.48 1.78
C TRP A 41 -10.78 10.69 3.30
N GLY A 42 -9.60 10.60 3.93
CA GLY A 42 -9.44 10.87 5.35
C GLY A 42 -9.83 12.32 5.73
N ALA A 43 -9.39 13.31 4.94
CA ALA A 43 -9.72 14.71 5.15
C ALA A 43 -11.21 15.04 5.02
N THR A 44 -11.97 14.19 4.31
CA THR A 44 -13.43 14.32 4.14
C THR A 44 -14.24 13.43 5.09
N GLY A 45 -13.58 12.74 6.02
CA GLY A 45 -14.21 11.94 7.08
C GLY A 45 -14.54 10.50 6.69
N TYR A 46 -14.06 10.02 5.54
CA TYR A 46 -14.22 8.62 5.13
C TYR A 46 -13.03 7.78 5.63
N PRO A 47 -13.28 6.57 6.18
CA PRO A 47 -12.21 5.64 6.51
C PRO A 47 -11.37 5.30 5.27
N ALA A 48 -10.06 5.46 5.39
CA ALA A 48 -9.11 5.18 4.31
C ALA A 48 -7.92 4.38 4.83
N ALA A 49 -7.38 3.50 3.99
CA ALA A 49 -6.18 2.74 4.23
C ALA A 49 -5.32 2.72 2.95
N CYS A 50 -4.02 2.58 3.09
CA CYS A 50 -3.09 2.56 1.96
C CYS A 50 -2.03 1.47 2.12
N ALA A 51 -1.90 0.62 1.09
CA ALA A 51 -0.79 -0.30 0.92
C ALA A 51 0.20 0.27 -0.10
N THR A 52 1.51 0.10 0.15
CA THR A 52 2.57 0.59 -0.74
C THR A 52 3.72 -0.40 -0.79
N LYS A 53 4.42 -0.42 -1.93
CA LYS A 53 5.56 -1.31 -2.20
C LYS A 53 6.79 -1.00 -1.36
N VAL A 54 6.93 0.24 -0.88
CA VAL A 54 8.16 0.72 -0.27
C VAL A 54 7.89 1.58 0.96
N TYR A 55 8.80 1.50 1.92
CA TYR A 55 8.81 2.37 3.08
C TYR A 55 9.46 3.71 2.73
N THR A 56 8.68 4.61 2.14
CA THR A 56 9.17 5.87 1.54
C THR A 56 9.93 6.79 2.49
N LYS A 57 9.75 6.67 3.81
CA LYS A 57 10.44 7.50 4.80
C LYS A 57 11.96 7.23 4.85
N THR A 58 12.40 6.00 4.54
CA THR A 58 13.84 5.65 4.56
C THR A 58 14.30 4.90 3.31
N LEU A 59 13.37 4.34 2.54
CA LEU A 59 13.58 3.59 1.32
C LEU A 59 12.69 4.26 0.26
N GLY A 60 13.15 5.38 -0.29
CA GLY A 60 12.53 5.96 -1.48
C GLY A 60 12.95 5.16 -2.71
N ASP A 61 12.03 4.88 -3.62
CA ASP A 61 12.39 4.43 -4.96
C ASP A 61 13.15 5.58 -5.65
N PRO A 62 14.45 5.42 -5.98
CA PRO A 62 15.27 6.51 -6.50
C PRO A 62 14.87 6.94 -7.91
N TYR A 63 14.03 6.16 -8.60
CA TYR A 63 13.58 6.43 -9.96
C TYR A 63 12.23 7.12 -10.02
N MET A 64 11.46 7.11 -8.93
CA MET A 64 10.15 7.77 -8.84
C MET A 64 10.24 9.22 -9.32
N HIS A 65 9.29 9.65 -10.16
CA HIS A 65 9.25 10.98 -10.80
C HIS A 65 10.41 11.29 -11.76
N THR A 66 11.10 10.27 -12.26
CA THR A 66 12.11 10.42 -13.32
C THR A 66 11.70 9.64 -14.57
N ALA A 67 12.39 9.89 -15.69
CA ALA A 67 12.21 9.08 -16.90
C ALA A 67 12.68 7.62 -16.76
N ASN A 68 13.31 7.26 -15.63
CA ASN A 68 13.81 5.92 -15.34
C ASN A 68 12.85 5.09 -14.47
N ASP A 69 11.69 5.62 -14.08
CA ASP A 69 10.63 4.81 -13.47
C ASP A 69 10.03 3.87 -14.54
N LYS A 70 10.62 2.68 -14.66
CA LYS A 70 10.34 1.73 -15.74
C LYS A 70 10.16 0.33 -15.19
N ILE A 71 9.48 -0.51 -15.96
CA ILE A 71 9.29 -1.93 -15.62
C ILE A 71 10.57 -2.76 -15.82
N ASP A 72 11.46 -2.34 -16.73
CA ASP A 72 12.67 -3.05 -17.16
C ASP A 72 13.94 -2.52 -16.49
N LEU A 73 13.84 -2.13 -15.21
CA LEU A 73 15.00 -1.65 -14.45
C LEU A 73 16.14 -2.69 -14.45
N PRO A 74 17.38 -2.31 -14.82
CA PRO A 74 18.50 -3.25 -14.95
C PRO A 74 18.87 -3.99 -13.66
N ASN A 75 18.55 -3.41 -12.50
CA ASN A 75 18.80 -4.00 -11.19
C ASN A 75 17.73 -5.02 -10.75
N GLY A 76 16.68 -5.23 -11.57
CA GLY A 76 15.58 -6.14 -11.26
C GLY A 76 14.69 -5.66 -10.10
N GLU A 77 14.72 -4.37 -9.76
CA GLU A 77 13.96 -3.80 -8.64
C GLU A 77 12.45 -3.86 -8.86
N PHE A 78 11.98 -3.81 -10.11
CA PHE A 78 10.59 -4.09 -10.41
C PHE A 78 10.28 -5.58 -10.20
N GLY A 79 9.49 -5.87 -9.17
CA GLY A 79 9.04 -7.22 -8.84
C GLY A 79 7.59 -7.48 -9.26
N ILE A 80 7.38 -8.29 -10.32
CA ILE A 80 6.03 -8.72 -10.72
C ILE A 80 5.33 -9.51 -9.61
N GLU A 81 6.10 -10.30 -8.86
CA GLU A 81 5.62 -11.09 -7.72
C GLU A 81 5.10 -10.19 -6.60
N HIS A 82 5.83 -9.12 -6.27
CA HIS A 82 5.41 -8.14 -5.26
C HIS A 82 4.15 -7.38 -5.71
N THR A 83 4.08 -7.04 -7.00
CA THR A 83 2.91 -6.36 -7.58
C THR A 83 1.68 -7.26 -7.53
N ARG A 84 1.84 -8.55 -7.88
CA ARG A 84 0.76 -9.54 -7.77
C ARG A 84 0.27 -9.69 -6.33
N ASP A 85 1.17 -9.71 -5.36
CA ASP A 85 0.78 -9.83 -3.95
C ASP A 85 0.02 -8.60 -3.45
N LEU A 86 0.38 -7.39 -3.89
CA LEU A 86 -0.45 -6.18 -3.66
C LEU A 86 -1.83 -6.31 -4.32
N SER A 87 -1.92 -6.84 -5.54
CA SER A 87 -3.20 -7.10 -6.21
C SER A 87 -4.05 -8.13 -5.46
N ARG A 88 -3.44 -9.18 -4.90
CA ARG A 88 -4.14 -10.16 -4.06
C ARG A 88 -4.71 -9.52 -2.81
N LEU A 89 -3.94 -8.67 -2.13
CA LEU A 89 -4.42 -7.91 -0.98
C LEU A 89 -5.62 -7.03 -1.34
N ALA A 90 -5.58 -6.36 -2.49
CA ALA A 90 -6.70 -5.54 -2.96
C ALA A 90 -7.96 -6.37 -3.23
N VAL A 91 -7.82 -7.57 -3.83
CA VAL A 91 -8.94 -8.49 -4.05
C VAL A 91 -9.50 -9.00 -2.72
N ALA A 92 -8.66 -9.43 -1.79
CA ALA A 92 -9.09 -9.87 -0.46
C ALA A 92 -9.86 -8.75 0.26
N PHE A 93 -9.33 -7.52 0.23
CA PHE A 93 -9.99 -6.35 0.82
C PHE A 93 -11.37 -6.08 0.21
N ALA A 94 -11.52 -6.19 -1.10
CA ALA A 94 -12.80 -5.99 -1.78
C ALA A 94 -13.81 -7.11 -1.47
N VAL A 95 -13.39 -8.37 -1.45
CA VAL A 95 -14.27 -9.52 -1.20
C VAL A 95 -14.76 -9.52 0.25
N GLU A 96 -13.85 -9.33 1.20
CA GLU A 96 -14.16 -9.42 2.63
C GLU A 96 -15.01 -8.22 3.11
N LEU A 97 -14.73 -7.00 2.65
CA LEU A 97 -15.59 -5.84 2.93
C LEU A 97 -16.90 -5.87 2.14
N GLY A 98 -16.88 -6.44 0.93
CA GLY A 98 -18.07 -6.62 0.10
C GLY A 98 -19.06 -7.65 0.66
N GLY A 99 -18.65 -8.40 1.69
CA GLY A 99 -19.51 -9.32 2.43
C GLY A 99 -19.93 -10.52 1.58
N TRP A 100 -18.96 -11.22 0.98
CA TRP A 100 -19.21 -12.39 0.13
C TRP A 100 -20.19 -13.35 0.82
N ALA A 101 -21.39 -13.46 0.24
CA ALA A 101 -22.52 -14.27 0.67
C ALA A 101 -22.94 -15.21 -0.46
#